data_AF-A0A3M6VYL7-F1
#
_entry.id   AF-A0A3M6VYL7-F1
#
_cell.length_a   1.000
_cell.length_b   1.000
_cell.length_c   1.000
_cell.angle_alpha   90.00
_cell.angle_beta   90.00
_cell.angle_gamma   90.00
#
_symmetry.space_group_name_H-M   'P 1'
#
loop_
_entity.id
_entity.type
_entity.pdbx_description
1 polymer ?
#
loop_
_entity_poly.entity_id
_entity_poly.type
_entity_poly.pdbx_seq_one_letter_code
_entity_poly.pdbx_strand_id
1 'polypeptide(L)'
;TALSNCQSLASRAAQAATSGSASTFQTYFKTTSSSTRSTVAARLRAVASDCGSTTGGSTRTFCSDIYGGCSGNVLAYTLPAYNYIAYCPLFFNYLPALTGQCHAQDQATTVLHEETHAPGVYRPGTQDNGYGYSAATSLSASAALNNADSYALYANAIYVGC
;
A
#
# COMPACT_ATOMS: atom_id res chain seq x y z
N THR A 1 11.83 8.00 -7.83
CA THR A 1 10.49 8.57 -8.05
C THR A 1 9.41 7.82 -7.30
N ALA A 2 9.17 6.53 -7.57
CA ALA A 2 8.08 5.77 -6.93
C ALA A 2 8.17 5.70 -5.39
N LEU A 3 9.37 5.42 -4.83
CA LEU A 3 9.61 5.41 -3.37
C LEU A 3 9.31 6.77 -2.72
N SER A 4 9.80 7.87 -3.30
CA SER A 4 9.55 9.23 -2.79
C SER A 4 8.05 9.60 -2.83
N ASN A 5 7.33 9.16 -3.87
CA ASN A 5 5.88 9.33 -3.95
C ASN A 5 5.16 8.46 -2.91
N CYS A 6 5.55 7.19 -2.75
CA CYS A 6 5.04 6.30 -1.69
C CYS A 6 5.18 6.95 -0.32
N GLN A 7 6.36 7.47 0.02
CA GLN A 7 6.61 8.16 1.28
C GLN A 7 5.62 9.31 1.50
N SER A 8 5.41 10.14 0.48
CA SER A 8 4.49 11.29 0.56
C SER A 8 3.04 10.83 0.74
N LEU A 9 2.59 9.87 -0.07
CA LEU A 9 1.23 9.32 -0.03
C LEU A 9 0.93 8.66 1.32
N ALA A 10 1.84 7.79 1.79
CA ALA A 10 1.69 7.08 3.04
C ALA A 10 1.67 8.03 4.25
N SER A 11 2.50 9.08 4.24
CA SER A 11 2.49 10.12 5.28
C SER A 11 1.15 10.87 5.35
N ARG A 12 0.63 11.29 4.19
CA ARG A 12 -0.67 11.99 4.10
C ARG A 12 -1.82 11.08 4.53
N ALA A 13 -1.82 9.83 4.05
CA ALA A 13 -2.82 8.84 4.40
C ALA A 13 -2.79 8.49 5.90
N ALA A 14 -1.61 8.41 6.51
CA ALA A 14 -1.48 8.21 7.96
C ALA A 14 -2.08 9.37 8.78
N GLN A 15 -1.85 10.61 8.33
CA GLN A 15 -2.45 11.79 8.93
C GLN A 15 -3.97 11.77 8.80
N ALA A 16 -4.49 11.48 7.60
CA ALA A 16 -5.92 11.35 7.34
C ALA A 16 -6.56 10.21 8.15
N ALA A 17 -5.85 9.09 8.34
CA ALA A 17 -6.31 8.01 9.20
C ALA A 17 -6.48 8.48 10.65
N THR A 18 -5.65 9.41 11.12
CA THR A 18 -5.74 9.94 12.50
C THR A 18 -6.83 10.99 12.65
N SER A 19 -6.91 11.97 11.75
CA SER A 19 -7.76 13.17 11.93
C SER A 19 -8.60 13.58 10.72
N GLY A 20 -8.55 12.83 9.63
CA GLY A 20 -9.33 13.08 8.42
C GLY A 20 -10.77 12.55 8.48
N SER A 21 -11.45 12.62 7.34
CA SER A 21 -12.84 12.20 7.17
C SER A 21 -13.09 10.77 7.66
N ALA A 22 -14.05 10.62 8.59
CA ALA A 22 -14.47 9.31 9.09
C ALA A 22 -15.20 8.48 8.03
N SER A 23 -15.99 9.11 7.14
CA SER A 23 -16.71 8.42 6.07
C SER A 23 -15.76 7.92 4.98
N THR A 24 -14.74 8.70 4.62
CA THR A 24 -13.69 8.25 3.69
C THR A 24 -12.95 7.06 4.30
N PHE A 25 -12.52 7.15 5.57
CA PHE A 25 -11.87 6.03 6.24
C PHE A 25 -12.76 4.77 6.29
N GLN A 26 -14.05 4.93 6.62
CA GLN A 26 -15.01 3.83 6.67
C GLN A 26 -15.23 3.16 5.31
N THR A 27 -15.07 3.88 4.19
CA THR A 27 -15.20 3.30 2.84
C THR A 27 -14.21 2.16 2.65
N TYR A 28 -12.94 2.38 3.04
CA TYR A 28 -11.85 1.44 2.83
C TYR A 28 -11.67 0.43 3.97
N PHE A 29 -11.87 0.84 5.23
CA PHE A 29 -11.61 0.00 6.41
C PHE A 29 -12.89 -0.45 7.14
N LYS A 30 -14.07 -0.06 6.65
CA LYS A 30 -15.39 -0.57 7.07
C LYS A 30 -15.76 -0.30 8.53
N THR A 31 -15.01 0.56 9.19
CA THR A 31 -15.22 0.98 10.57
C THR A 31 -14.73 2.41 10.75
N THR A 32 -15.15 3.07 11.82
CA THR A 32 -14.65 4.39 12.25
C THR A 32 -13.95 4.33 13.60
N SER A 33 -13.73 3.13 14.15
CA SER A 33 -13.13 2.94 15.47
C SER A 33 -11.75 3.59 15.58
N SER A 34 -11.51 4.27 16.70
CA SER A 34 -10.23 4.93 16.98
C SER A 34 -9.05 3.94 17.01
N SER A 35 -9.28 2.71 17.45
CA SER A 35 -8.28 1.63 17.46
C SER A 35 -7.85 1.26 16.04
N THR A 36 -8.78 0.97 15.14
CA THR A 36 -8.46 0.62 13.74
C THR A 36 -7.82 1.79 13.01
N ARG A 37 -8.30 3.02 13.24
CA ARG A 37 -7.69 4.24 12.71
C ARG A 37 -6.24 4.40 13.16
N SER A 38 -5.95 4.13 14.44
CA SER A 38 -4.59 4.17 14.99
C SER A 38 -3.69 3.11 14.39
N THR A 39 -4.18 1.88 14.20
CA THR A 39 -3.43 0.80 13.54
C THR A 39 -3.10 1.15 12.09
N VAL A 40 -4.08 1.65 11.33
CA VAL A 40 -3.87 2.07 9.93
C VAL A 40 -2.85 3.20 9.86
N ALA A 41 -2.97 4.21 10.72
CA ALA A 41 -2.01 5.32 10.78
C ALA A 41 -0.59 4.83 11.14
N ALA A 42 -0.47 3.91 12.10
CA ALA A 42 0.82 3.36 12.50
C ALA A 42 1.49 2.57 11.36
N ARG A 43 0.74 1.70 10.67
CA ARG A 43 1.24 0.97 9.50
C ARG A 43 1.68 1.93 8.39
N LEU A 44 0.86 2.92 8.04
CA LEU A 44 1.20 3.88 6.99
C LEU A 44 2.40 4.77 7.34
N ARG A 45 2.61 5.12 8.62
CA ARG A 45 3.85 5.80 9.06
C ARG A 45 5.06 4.90 8.91
N ALA A 46 4.94 3.62 9.22
CA ALA A 46 6.03 2.66 9.02
C ALA A 46 6.37 2.51 7.53
N VAL A 47 5.36 2.37 6.66
CA VAL A 47 5.53 2.35 5.20
C VAL A 47 6.20 3.65 4.71
N ALA A 48 5.76 4.81 5.21
CA ALA A 48 6.37 6.08 4.84
C ALA A 48 7.86 6.16 5.26
N SER A 49 8.19 5.61 6.43
CA SER A 49 9.57 5.52 6.89
C SER A 49 10.42 4.62 6.01
N ASP A 50 9.89 3.47 5.58
CA ASP A 50 10.62 2.52 4.73
C ASP A 50 10.83 3.09 3.33
N CYS A 51 9.75 3.59 2.71
CA CYS A 51 9.80 4.26 1.41
C CYS A 51 10.71 5.50 1.37
N GLY A 52 11.00 6.11 2.54
CA GLY A 52 11.89 7.26 2.67
C GLY A 52 13.39 6.91 2.61
N SER A 53 13.74 5.63 2.58
CA SER A 53 15.12 5.15 2.58
C SER A 53 15.45 4.36 1.30
N THR A 54 16.66 4.54 0.78
CA THR A 54 17.18 3.76 -0.37
C THR A 54 18.40 2.92 -0.03
N THR A 55 18.98 3.10 1.16
CA THR A 55 20.20 2.45 1.62
C THR A 55 20.03 1.69 2.94
N GLY A 56 18.80 1.61 3.44
CA GLY A 56 18.41 0.99 4.69
C GLY A 56 16.89 0.79 4.73
N GLY A 57 16.34 0.49 5.89
CA GLY A 57 14.92 0.12 6.05
C GLY A 57 14.76 -1.37 6.36
N SER A 58 13.50 -1.77 6.54
CA SER A 58 13.08 -3.13 6.83
C SER A 58 12.93 -3.98 5.57
N THR A 59 12.72 -3.37 4.40
CA THR A 59 12.61 -4.11 3.13
C THR A 59 13.86 -4.00 2.27
N ARG A 60 14.00 -4.96 1.35
CA ARG A 60 14.92 -4.88 0.22
C ARG A 60 14.11 -4.91 -1.06
N THR A 61 14.25 -3.86 -1.87
CA THR A 61 13.54 -3.70 -3.14
C THR A 61 14.43 -4.03 -4.32
N PHE A 62 13.87 -4.75 -5.29
CA PHE A 62 14.59 -5.23 -6.47
C PHE A 62 13.84 -4.84 -7.73
N CYS A 63 14.57 -4.33 -8.72
CA CYS A 63 14.01 -3.98 -10.04
C CYS A 63 13.94 -5.17 -10.99
N SER A 64 14.48 -6.32 -10.58
CA SER A 64 14.46 -7.56 -11.34
C SER A 64 14.00 -8.69 -10.42
N ASP A 65 13.12 -9.53 -10.93
CA ASP A 65 12.67 -10.73 -10.26
C ASP A 65 13.68 -11.86 -10.41
N ILE A 66 14.34 -12.21 -9.30
CA ILE A 66 15.29 -13.33 -9.22
C ILE A 66 14.66 -14.62 -8.71
N TYR A 67 13.40 -14.58 -8.26
CA TYR A 67 12.68 -15.72 -7.67
C TYR A 67 11.52 -16.25 -8.53
N GLY A 68 11.26 -15.65 -9.68
CA GLY A 68 10.24 -16.09 -10.64
C GLY A 68 8.80 -15.76 -10.26
N GLY A 69 8.57 -14.77 -9.40
CA GLY A 69 7.22 -14.33 -9.00
C GLY A 69 6.49 -13.50 -10.07
N CYS A 70 7.22 -12.89 -11.00
CA CYS A 70 6.66 -12.09 -12.09
C CYS A 70 6.12 -12.98 -13.20
N SER A 71 4.83 -13.29 -13.13
CA SER A 71 4.11 -14.04 -14.16
C SER A 71 2.74 -13.44 -14.44
N GLY A 72 2.23 -13.66 -15.65
CA GLY A 72 0.91 -13.17 -16.07
C GLY A 72 0.78 -11.65 -15.92
N ASN A 73 -0.20 -11.22 -15.13
CA ASN A 73 -0.56 -9.80 -14.92
C ASN A 73 -0.03 -9.21 -13.61
N VAL A 74 0.97 -9.84 -12.97
CA VAL A 74 1.54 -9.38 -11.70
C VAL A 74 2.39 -8.11 -11.92
N LEU A 75 2.11 -7.08 -11.13
CA LEU A 75 2.84 -5.80 -11.17
C LEU A 75 4.08 -5.83 -10.27
N ALA A 76 3.94 -6.40 -9.08
CA ALA A 76 5.00 -6.59 -8.11
C ALA A 76 4.63 -7.74 -7.17
N TYR A 77 5.57 -8.19 -6.35
CA TYR A 77 5.27 -9.14 -5.29
C TYR A 77 6.23 -8.97 -4.11
N THR A 78 5.75 -9.39 -2.94
CA THR A 78 6.52 -9.42 -1.70
C THR A 78 6.69 -10.87 -1.24
N LEU A 79 7.88 -11.22 -0.74
CA LEU A 79 8.12 -12.43 0.03
C LEU A 79 8.22 -12.06 1.51
N PRO A 80 7.13 -12.23 2.29
CA PRO A 80 7.06 -11.72 3.67
C PRO A 80 8.14 -12.28 4.59
N ALA A 81 8.53 -13.53 4.40
CA ALA A 81 9.57 -14.19 5.20
C ALA A 81 10.95 -13.53 5.07
N TYR A 82 11.19 -12.81 3.97
CA TYR A 82 12.48 -12.19 3.66
C TYR A 82 12.42 -10.65 3.65
N ASN A 83 11.23 -10.05 3.81
CA ASN A 83 10.98 -8.63 3.54
C ASN A 83 11.57 -8.20 2.18
N TYR A 84 11.42 -9.09 1.19
CA TYR A 84 11.91 -8.91 -0.17
C TYR A 84 10.75 -8.43 -1.03
N ILE A 85 10.95 -7.36 -1.78
CA ILE A 85 9.98 -6.83 -2.75
C ILE A 85 10.62 -6.82 -4.13
N ALA A 86 9.94 -7.36 -5.13
CA ALA A 86 10.35 -7.22 -6.52
C ALA A 86 9.26 -6.60 -7.38
N TYR A 87 9.69 -5.71 -8.27
CA TYR A 87 8.83 -5.05 -9.24
C TYR A 87 8.97 -5.73 -10.60
N CYS A 88 7.84 -6.08 -11.21
CA CYS A 88 7.77 -6.81 -12.47
C CYS A 88 7.86 -5.87 -13.68
N PRO A 89 8.14 -6.37 -14.90
CA PRO A 89 8.21 -5.53 -16.10
C PRO A 89 6.96 -4.67 -16.34
N LEU A 90 5.77 -5.17 -15.99
CA LEU A 90 4.52 -4.42 -16.13
C LEU A 90 4.47 -3.17 -15.24
N PHE A 91 5.07 -3.19 -14.05
CA PHE A 91 5.17 -2.02 -13.18
C PHE A 91 5.92 -0.87 -13.87
N PHE A 92 6.99 -1.19 -14.60
CA PHE A 92 7.79 -0.18 -15.30
C PHE A 92 7.14 0.28 -16.61
N ASN A 93 6.49 -0.65 -17.33
CA ASN A 93 6.04 -0.40 -18.70
C ASN A 93 4.59 0.11 -18.81
N TYR A 94 3.74 -0.15 -17.81
CA TYR A 94 2.30 0.13 -17.90
C TYR A 94 1.78 1.10 -16.84
N LEU A 95 2.45 1.23 -15.69
CA LEU A 95 1.99 2.11 -14.62
C LEU A 95 2.59 3.52 -14.76
N PRO A 96 1.77 4.58 -14.65
CA PRO A 96 2.31 5.93 -14.47
C PRO A 96 3.03 6.02 -13.12
N ALA A 97 3.92 7.00 -12.97
CA ALA A 97 4.64 7.21 -11.71
C ALA A 97 3.72 7.62 -10.54
N LEU A 98 2.64 8.35 -10.85
CA LEU A 98 1.61 8.80 -9.92
C LEU A 98 0.37 9.17 -10.73
N THR A 99 -0.80 8.67 -10.36
CA THR A 99 -2.07 8.97 -11.04
C THR A 99 -2.90 10.00 -10.29
N GLY A 100 -3.56 10.89 -11.02
CA GLY A 100 -4.58 11.80 -10.49
C GLY A 100 -6.01 11.24 -10.60
N GLN A 101 -6.16 10.00 -11.08
CA GLN A 101 -7.46 9.35 -11.25
C GLN A 101 -7.81 8.53 -10.00
N CYS A 102 -9.04 8.67 -9.52
CA CYS A 102 -9.55 7.90 -8.39
C CYS A 102 -9.45 6.41 -8.65
N HIS A 103 -8.79 5.72 -7.70
CA HIS A 103 -8.67 4.28 -7.61
C HIS A 103 -7.90 3.61 -8.77
N ALA A 104 -7.27 4.41 -9.64
CA ALA A 104 -6.36 3.89 -10.65
C ALA A 104 -5.04 3.45 -10.00
N GLN A 105 -4.41 2.43 -10.60
CA GLN A 105 -3.10 1.96 -10.15
C GLN A 105 -1.99 2.85 -10.69
N ASP A 106 -0.94 3.00 -9.90
CA ASP A 106 0.29 3.67 -10.29
C ASP A 106 1.49 3.05 -9.56
N GLN A 107 2.70 3.44 -9.93
CA GLN A 107 3.91 2.92 -9.30
C GLN A 107 3.98 3.23 -7.80
N ALA A 108 3.53 4.41 -7.36
CA ALA A 108 3.68 4.84 -5.97
C ALA A 108 2.78 4.03 -5.01
N THR A 109 1.54 3.79 -5.43
CA THR A 109 0.54 3.00 -4.72
C THR A 109 0.84 1.51 -4.79
N THR A 110 1.42 1.00 -5.88
CA THR A 110 1.95 -0.37 -5.94
C THR A 110 3.12 -0.57 -4.99
N VAL A 111 4.07 0.37 -4.92
CA VAL A 111 5.13 0.33 -3.88
C VAL A 111 4.50 0.28 -2.48
N LEU A 112 3.58 1.21 -2.20
CA LEU A 112 2.89 1.27 -0.90
C LEU A 112 2.18 -0.05 -0.56
N HIS A 113 1.50 -0.67 -1.54
CA HIS A 113 0.86 -1.97 -1.41
C HIS A 113 1.86 -3.04 -0.95
N GLU A 114 2.97 -3.21 -1.68
CA GLU A 114 3.99 -4.23 -1.37
C GLU A 114 4.64 -4.02 0.01
N GLU A 115 4.92 -2.77 0.38
CA GLU A 115 5.46 -2.43 1.70
C GLU A 115 4.55 -2.90 2.84
N THR A 116 3.22 -2.94 2.62
CA THR A 116 2.30 -3.44 3.66
C THR A 116 2.38 -4.95 3.87
N HIS A 117 2.81 -5.73 2.87
CA HIS A 117 2.98 -7.17 3.01
C HIS A 117 4.19 -7.52 3.88
N ALA A 118 5.20 -6.65 3.95
CA ALA A 118 6.42 -6.89 4.67
C ALA A 118 6.22 -6.77 6.21
N PRO A 119 6.28 -7.88 6.97
CA PRO A 119 6.08 -7.84 8.42
C PRO A 119 7.18 -7.08 9.17
N GLY A 120 8.36 -6.90 8.55
CA GLY A 120 9.43 -6.06 9.05
C GLY A 120 9.10 -4.56 9.02
N VAL A 121 8.21 -4.14 8.11
CA VAL A 121 7.69 -2.76 8.08
C VAL A 121 6.67 -2.59 9.20
N TYR A 122 5.65 -3.44 9.22
CA TYR A 122 4.66 -3.46 10.30
C TYR A 122 4.04 -4.85 10.45
N ARG A 123 4.04 -5.41 11.66
CA ARG A 123 3.53 -6.76 11.91
C ARG A 123 2.06 -6.74 12.39
N PRO A 124 1.19 -7.65 11.90
CA PRO A 124 1.44 -8.61 10.82
C PRO A 124 1.54 -7.93 9.45
N GLY A 125 2.24 -8.57 8.50
CA GLY A 125 2.11 -8.20 7.09
C GLY A 125 0.68 -8.41 6.60
N THR A 126 0.23 -7.58 5.67
CA THR A 126 -1.07 -7.72 5.02
C THR A 126 -1.10 -8.95 4.10
N GLN A 127 -2.32 -9.27 3.66
CA GLN A 127 -2.66 -10.30 2.68
C GLN A 127 -3.32 -9.65 1.46
N ASP A 128 -3.59 -10.46 0.44
CA ASP A 128 -4.31 -10.09 -0.77
C ASP A 128 -5.75 -10.59 -0.74
N ASN A 129 -6.55 -10.00 0.14
CA ASN A 129 -7.95 -10.41 0.34
C ASN A 129 -8.87 -9.89 -0.77
N GLY A 130 -8.50 -8.81 -1.45
CA GLY A 130 -9.26 -8.24 -2.56
C GLY A 130 -8.52 -7.13 -3.29
N TYR A 131 -8.43 -7.26 -4.62
CA TYR A 131 -7.79 -6.29 -5.51
C TYR A 131 -8.79 -5.38 -6.21
N GLY A 132 -8.43 -4.11 -6.33
CA GLY A 132 -9.25 -3.07 -6.94
C GLY A 132 -10.37 -2.59 -6.03
N TYR A 133 -10.89 -1.40 -6.35
CA TYR A 133 -11.84 -0.68 -5.50
C TYR A 133 -13.05 -1.52 -5.09
N SER A 134 -13.70 -2.18 -6.04
CA SER A 134 -14.91 -2.95 -5.77
C SER A 134 -14.68 -4.10 -4.79
N ALA A 135 -13.59 -4.87 -4.95
CA ALA A 135 -13.31 -6.01 -4.09
C ALA A 135 -12.83 -5.54 -2.72
N ALA A 136 -11.83 -4.64 -2.67
CA ALA A 136 -11.25 -4.15 -1.44
C ALA A 136 -12.29 -3.45 -0.53
N THR A 137 -13.20 -2.66 -1.11
CA THR A 137 -14.26 -2.01 -0.35
C THR A 137 -15.46 -2.91 -0.05
N SER A 138 -15.53 -4.14 -0.58
CA SER A 138 -16.56 -5.12 -0.21
C SER A 138 -16.13 -6.04 0.94
N LEU A 139 -14.86 -5.96 1.36
CA LEU A 139 -14.33 -6.75 2.47
C LEU A 139 -15.00 -6.42 3.80
N SER A 140 -14.85 -7.31 4.78
CA SER A 140 -15.15 -7.01 6.19
C SER A 140 -14.08 -6.07 6.77
N ALA A 141 -14.36 -5.41 7.91
CA ALA A 141 -13.37 -4.53 8.56
C ALA A 141 -12.05 -5.25 8.88
N SER A 142 -12.13 -6.50 9.34
CA SER A 142 -10.94 -7.31 9.65
C SER A 142 -10.15 -7.69 8.40
N ALA A 143 -10.85 -8.08 7.32
CA ALA A 143 -10.19 -8.41 6.06
C ALA A 143 -9.57 -7.17 5.39
N ALA A 144 -10.27 -6.03 5.42
CA ALA A 144 -9.76 -4.76 4.89
C ALA A 144 -8.55 -4.23 5.67
N LEU A 145 -8.55 -4.34 7.01
CA LEU A 145 -7.38 -4.01 7.83
C LEU A 145 -6.16 -4.89 7.50
N ASN A 146 -6.39 -6.10 7.02
CA ASN A 146 -5.35 -7.03 6.61
C ASN A 146 -5.21 -7.15 5.08
N ASN A 147 -5.73 -6.20 4.30
CA ASN A 147 -5.65 -6.21 2.84
C ASN A 147 -4.70 -5.13 2.34
N ALA A 148 -3.68 -5.47 1.56
CA ALA A 148 -2.71 -4.50 1.05
C ALA A 148 -3.37 -3.41 0.19
N ASP A 149 -4.28 -3.82 -0.70
CA ASP A 149 -4.90 -2.90 -1.64
C ASP A 149 -5.84 -1.87 -0.97
N SER A 150 -6.38 -2.19 0.21
CA SER A 150 -7.15 -1.23 1.01
C SER A 150 -6.30 -0.02 1.42
N TYR A 151 -5.00 -0.21 1.67
CA TYR A 151 -4.07 0.88 1.99
C TYR A 151 -3.69 1.69 0.76
N ALA A 152 -3.40 1.02 -0.36
CA ALA A 152 -3.07 1.66 -1.64
C ALA A 152 -4.23 2.55 -2.13
N LEU A 153 -5.44 2.00 -2.14
CA LEU A 153 -6.65 2.71 -2.55
C LEU A 153 -6.99 3.88 -1.61
N TYR A 154 -6.84 3.68 -0.30
CA TYR A 154 -7.05 4.77 0.66
C TYR A 154 -6.04 5.91 0.45
N ALA A 155 -4.76 5.59 0.22
CA ALA A 155 -3.74 6.60 -0.02
C ALA A 155 -3.97 7.37 -1.33
N ASN A 156 -4.38 6.68 -2.40
CA ASN A 156 -4.80 7.31 -3.65
C ASN A 156 -5.97 8.27 -3.42
N ALA A 157 -7.02 7.82 -2.72
CA ALA A 157 -8.22 8.61 -2.46
C ALA A 157 -7.90 9.92 -1.71
N ILE A 158 -7.09 9.82 -0.64
CA ILE A 158 -6.61 10.98 0.12
C ILE A 158 -5.78 11.94 -0.74
N TYR A 159 -4.97 11.42 -1.66
CA TYR A 159 -4.16 12.26 -2.55
C TYR A 159 -5.01 12.97 -3.61
N VAL A 160 -5.94 12.26 -4.24
CA VAL A 160 -6.78 12.76 -5.34
C VAL A 160 -7.93 13.63 -4.83
N GLY A 161 -8.40 13.41 -3.60
CA GLY A 161 -9.58 14.09 -3.05
C GLY A 161 -10.89 13.38 -3.40
N CYS A 162 -10.85 12.04 -3.43
CA CYS A 162 -12.01 11.16 -3.39
C CYS A 162 -11.92 10.24 -2.15
#